data_AF-A0A396Q7Q3-F1
#
_entry.id   AF-A0A396Q7Q3-F1
#
_cell.length_a   1.000
_cell.length_b   1.000
_cell.length_c   1.000
_cell.angle_alpha   90.00
_cell.angle_beta   90.00
_cell.angle_gamma   90.00
#
_symmetry.space_group_name_H-M   'P 1'
#
loop_
_entity.id
_entity.type
_entity.pdbx_description
1 polymer ?
#
loop_
_entity_poly.entity_id
_entity_poly.type
_entity_poly.pdbx_seq_one_letter_code
_entity_poly.pdbx_strand_id
1 'polypeptide(L)' 'MKRQQEKFTALYCRLSQDDGREGESNSIVNQKEYLMKYAKEHGFPNPKFYVDDGYTGTNFAGVR' A
#
# COMPACT_ATOMS: atom_id res chain seq x y z
N MET A 1 19.27 16.64 -21.73
CA MET A 1 18.20 17.04 -20.80
C MET A 1 18.08 15.95 -19.72
N LYS A 2 18.39 16.24 -18.45
CA LYS A 2 18.16 15.28 -17.37
C LYS A 2 16.66 15.24 -17.10
N ARG A 3 15.99 14.11 -17.33
CA ARG A 3 14.64 13.89 -16.79
C ARG A 3 14.77 13.97 -15.29
N GLN A 4 14.26 15.04 -14.67
CA GLN A 4 14.03 15.03 -13.24
C GLN A 4 12.95 13.98 -13.00
N GLN A 5 13.34 12.81 -12.51
CA GLN A 5 12.37 11.84 -12.01
C GLN A 5 11.70 12.49 -10.80
N GLU A 6 10.40 12.75 -10.93
CA GLU A 6 9.59 13.22 -9.82
C GLU A 6 9.70 12.19 -8.68
N LYS A 7 10.28 12.62 -7.56
CA LYS A 7 10.38 11.79 -6.37
C LYS A 7 8.98 11.61 -5.79
N PHE A 8 8.67 10.39 -5.38
CA PHE A 8 7.41 10.07 -4.73
C PHE A 8 7.66 9.23 -3.48
N THR A 9 6.69 9.27 -2.58
CA THR A 9 6.78 8.59 -1.29
C THR A 9 5.88 7.36 -1.34
N ALA A 10 6.47 6.17 -1.28
CA ALA A 10 5.69 4.93 -1.24
C ALA A 10 5.18 4.68 0.19
N LEU A 11 3.86 4.55 0.34
CA LEU A 11 3.18 4.19 1.56
C LEU A 11 2.66 2.75 1.40
N TYR A 12 3.27 1.80 2.09
CA TYR A 12 2.94 0.39 1.96
C TYR A 12 1.98 -0.07 3.07
N CYS A 13 0.86 -0.65 2.69
CA CYS A 13 -0.13 -1.25 3.59
C CYS A 13 -0.23 -2.75 3.32
N ARG A 14 -0.41 -3.56 4.37
CA ARG A 14 -0.59 -5.01 4.23
C ARG A 14 -1.82 -5.48 5.01
N LEU A 15 -2.57 -6.42 4.45
CA LEU A 15 -3.65 -7.08 5.18
C LEU A 15 -3.10 -7.80 6.41
N SER A 16 -3.72 -7.55 7.56
CA SER A 16 -3.51 -8.38 8.74
C SER A 16 -4.11 -9.77 8.47
N GLN A 17 -3.49 -10.82 8.99
CA GLN A 17 -4.01 -12.19 8.83
C GLN A 17 -5.42 -12.37 9.40
N ASP A 18 -5.84 -11.50 10.32
CA ASP A 18 -7.12 -11.60 11.03
C ASP A 18 -8.31 -11.03 10.23
N ASP A 19 -8.06 -10.11 9.29
CA ASP A 19 -9.08 -9.45 8.46
C ASP A 19 -9.54 -10.32 7.26
N GLY A 20 -9.36 -11.64 7.33
CA GLY A 20 -9.69 -12.60 6.28
C GLY A 20 -11.19 -12.82 6.00
N ARG A 21 -12.07 -11.92 6.44
CA ARG A 21 -13.53 -12.03 6.27
C ARG A 21 -14.14 -10.69 5.84
N GLU A 22 -14.32 -10.57 4.52
CA GLU A 22 -15.32 -9.75 3.82
C GLU A 22 -15.39 -8.26 4.18
N GLY A 23 -14.71 -7.43 3.37
CA GLY A 23 -14.79 -5.96 3.40
C GLY A 23 -13.45 -5.32 3.03
N GLU A 24 -13.42 -4.01 2.71
CA GLU A 24 -12.14 -3.27 2.74
C GLU A 24 -11.66 -3.34 4.19
N SER A 25 -10.70 -4.21 4.47
CA SER A 25 -10.28 -4.55 5.82
C SER A 25 -10.01 -3.29 6.62
N ASN A 26 -10.62 -3.19 7.80
CA ASN A 26 -10.49 -2.01 8.66
C ASN A 26 -9.01 -1.70 8.93
N SER A 27 -8.18 -2.74 8.95
CA SER A 27 -6.72 -2.63 9.02
C SER A 27 -6.09 -1.82 7.88
N ILE A 28 -6.54 -1.93 6.63
CA ILE A 28 -5.99 -1.18 5.48
C ILE A 28 -6.40 0.28 5.55
N VAL A 29 -7.65 0.56 5.89
CA VAL A 29 -8.17 1.94 6.03
C VAL A 29 -7.36 2.67 7.09
N ASN A 30 -7.24 2.09 8.29
CA ASN A 30 -6.47 2.67 9.39
C ASN A 30 -4.99 2.88 9.03
N GLN A 31 -4.36 1.92 8.34
CA GLN A 31 -2.98 2.06 7.86
C GLN A 31 -2.81 3.21 6.87
N LYS A 32 -3.73 3.35 5.90
CA LYS A 32 -3.70 4.44 4.91
C LYS A 32 -3.78 5.81 5.60
N GLU A 33 -4.72 5.97 6.54
CA GLU A 33 -4.88 7.22 7.28
C GLU A 33 -3.62 7.58 8.09
N TYR A 34 -3.07 6.61 8.83
CA TYR A 34 -1.88 6.81 9.63
C TYR A 34 -0.67 7.21 8.78
N LEU A 35 -0.41 6.48 7.70
CA LEU A 35 0.72 6.73 6.81
C LEU A 35 0.57 8.06 6.06
N MET A 36 -0.64 8.41 5.62
CA MET A 36 -0.88 9.71 4.98
C MET A 36 -0.64 10.86 5.95
N LYS A 37 -1.14 10.74 7.18
CA LYS A 37 -0.96 11.75 8.22
C LYS A 37 0.54 11.95 8.48
N TYR A 38 1.28 10.87 8.70
CA TYR A 38 2.72 10.92 8.92
C TYR A 38 3.46 11.58 7.75
N ALA A 39 3.13 11.20 6.51
CA ALA A 39 3.74 11.78 5.30
C ALA A 39 3.47 13.28 5.17
N LYS A 40 2.24 13.73 5.48
CA LYS A 40 1.89 15.15 5.49
C LYS A 40 2.63 15.93 6.58
N GLU A 41 2.66 15.40 7.80
CA GLU A 41 3.33 16.03 8.95
C GLU A 41 4.84 16.20 8.71
N HIS A 42 5.47 15.31 7.95
CA HIS A 42 6.90 15.33 7.66
C HIS A 42 7.25 15.90 6.27
N GLY A 43 6.27 16.41 5.52
CA GLY A 43 6.50 17.06 4.22
C GLY A 43 6.97 16.12 3.11
N PHE A 44 6.61 14.84 3.17
CA PHE A 44 7.00 13.87 2.15
C PHE A 44 6.20 14.09 0.85
N PRO A 45 6.88 14.29 -0.30
CA PRO A 45 6.21 14.64 -1.55
C PRO A 45 5.56 13.43 -2.23
N ASN A 46 4.46 13.68 -2.94
CA ASN A 46 3.77 12.74 -3.81
C ASN A 46 3.52 11.35 -3.15
N PRO A 47 2.81 11.27 -2.02
CA PRO A 47 2.51 9.98 -1.38
C PRO A 47 1.65 9.09 -2.28
N LYS A 48 2.03 7.82 -2.41
CA LYS A 48 1.32 6.78 -3.19
C LYS A 48 1.17 5.52 -2.36
N PHE A 49 -0.03 4.97 -2.34
CA PHE A 49 -0.31 3.73 -1.62
C PHE A 49 -0.02 2.49 -2.44
N TYR A 50 0.58 1.50 -1.79
CA TYR A 50 0.78 0.15 -2.29
C TYR A 50 0.16 -0.81 -1.28
N VAL A 51 -0.81 -1.60 -1.72
CA VAL A 51 -1.57 -2.50 -0.83
C VAL A 51 -1.25 -3.94 -1.22
N ASP A 52 -0.77 -4.72 -0.24
CA ASP A 52 -0.60 -6.16 -0.32
C ASP A 52 -1.74 -6.83 0.43
N ASP A 53 -2.58 -7.58 -0.29
CA ASP A 53 -3.71 -8.32 0.27
C ASP A 53 -3.28 -9.65 0.92
N GLY A 54 -1.98 -9.83 1.19
CA GLY A 54 -1.46 -11.02 1.87
C GLY A 54 -1.47 -12.30 1.02
N TYR A 55 -2.00 -12.27 -0.21
CA TYR A 55 -1.86 -13.36 -1.17
C TYR A 55 -0.46 -13.31 -1.79
N THR A 56 0.49 -13.97 -1.11
CA THR A 56 1.75 -14.36 -1.72
C THR A 56 1.46 -15.13 -3.01
N GLY A 57 2.07 -14.78 -4.13
CA GLY A 57 1.80 -15.31 -5.47
C GLY A 57 1.92 -16.83 -5.67
N THR A 58 1.02 -17.61 -5.08
CA THR A 58 0.74 -19.01 -5.39
C THR A 58 -0.45 -19.19 -6.33
N ASN A 59 -1.14 -18.11 -6.72
CA ASN A 59 -2.19 -18.13 -7.75
C ASN A 59 -1.65 -17.92 -9.18
N PHE A 60 -0.49 -18.51 -9.51
CA PHE A 60 -0.21 -18.86 -10.90
C PHE A 60 -1.04 -20.11 -11.26
N ALA A 61 -2.34 -19.91 -11.39
CA ALA A 61 -3.27 -20.95 -11.83
C ALA A 61 -3.11 -21.15 -13.36
N GLY A 62 -2.17 -22.01 -13.73
CA GLY A 62 -2.16 -22.69 -15.02
C GLY A 62 -1.40 -21.99 -16.14
N VAL A 63 -0.11 -22.31 -16.26
CA VAL A 63 0.43 -22.64 -17.60
C VAL A 63 0.06 -24.10 -17.85
N ARG A 64 -0.99 -24.30 -18.63
CA ARG A 64 -1.17 -25.46 -19.48
C ARG A 64 -1.65 -24.97 -20.83
#